data_AF-A0A9Q1QDT4-F1
#
_entry.id   AF-A0A9Q1QDT4-F1
#
_cell.length_a   1.000
_cell.length_b   1.000
_cell.length_c   1.000
_cell.angle_alpha   90.00
_cell.angle_beta   90.00
_cell.angle_gamma   90.00
#
_symmetry.space_group_name_H-M   'P 1'
#
loop_
_entity.id
_entity.type
_entity.pdbx_description
1 polymer ?
#
loop_
_entity_poly.entity_id
_entity_poly.type
_entity_poly.pdbx_seq_one_letter_code
_entity_poly.pdbx_strand_id
1 'polypeptide(L)'
;MDGLLAVVVTVIRTCADAVHLWHVWLQFRLAYVSRESLVVGCGKLVWDGPAIASHYVRSLKGFWYDLYVILPIPQVIFWTVVPRLLREDKIEFLMTILFLPKVHHSISLMRRMQKVTGYIFGTIWWGFGLNLIAYFIASHVIGGCWYVLAIQRVASCLAKQCGGNSKCHLSLSCSKEVCYQLLQQADSVGTCDTDSTIANKSFCLDLHGPFRYGIYHEALPVLSSNAIIIKILYPISWGLFQLSTFGNNMTPTSQWSELLFCMSLVLGGLMLFTLLIGNIQVFLHTVMAKKRKMQLRCRDMEWWMKRRQLPSRLRQRVRHFERQSWVTTGGVDEMELIKDLPEGLRRDIKRYLCLQLIKKVPLFHCLDDLILDNICDRVKPLIYCKDEKILREGDPVQRMVFIVRGRIKSNQNLSKGMIATDILEPGAFLGDELLSWCLRRPFIHRLPASSATFICLESTEAFGLDAYDLRYITEHFRYKFANDKLKRTLRYHSSNWRTWAAVNIQFAWRRHMKRTRGSVTHVTTGDGDKRLFQFAAMFLSIRPHDHLD
;
A
#
# COMPACT_ATOMS: atom_id res chain seq x y z
N MET A 1 17.53 -33.40 -31.31
CA MET A 1 17.88 -32.37 -30.30
C MET A 1 19.20 -31.74 -30.70
N ASP A 2 19.24 -30.42 -30.78
CA ASP A 2 20.49 -29.69 -30.99
C ASP A 2 21.38 -29.86 -29.75
N GLY A 3 22.62 -30.28 -29.94
CA GLY A 3 23.54 -30.55 -28.82
C GLY A 3 23.73 -29.32 -27.92
N LEU A 4 23.67 -28.12 -28.50
CA LEU A 4 23.74 -26.86 -27.76
C LEU A 4 22.57 -26.67 -26.79
N LEU A 5 21.33 -26.96 -27.22
CA LEU A 5 20.16 -26.82 -26.36
C LEU A 5 20.21 -27.84 -25.20
N ALA A 6 20.68 -29.06 -25.46
CA ALA A 6 20.88 -30.07 -24.42
C ALA A 6 21.90 -29.61 -23.37
N VAL A 7 23.02 -29.02 -23.81
CA VAL A 7 24.05 -28.46 -22.93
C VAL A 7 23.50 -27.29 -22.12
N VAL A 8 22.79 -26.36 -22.73
CA VAL A 8 22.21 -25.20 -22.03
C VAL A 8 21.20 -25.65 -20.96
N VAL A 9 20.29 -26.57 -21.31
CA VAL A 9 19.29 -27.09 -20.36
C VAL A 9 19.94 -27.84 -19.20
N THR A 10 20.99 -28.62 -19.47
CA THR A 10 21.72 -29.33 -18.41
C THR A 10 22.49 -28.38 -17.48
N VAL A 11 23.10 -27.31 -18.02
CA VAL A 11 23.74 -26.25 -17.20
C VAL A 11 22.72 -25.52 -16.33
N ILE A 12 21.59 -25.06 -16.89
CA ILE A 12 20.56 -24.37 -16.10
C ILE A 12 20.02 -25.28 -14.99
N ARG A 13 19.81 -26.55 -15.29
CA ARG A 13 19.27 -27.51 -14.34
C ARG A 13 20.26 -27.86 -13.23
N THR A 14 21.54 -28.02 -13.55
CA THR A 14 22.59 -28.25 -12.53
C THR A 14 22.72 -27.05 -11.59
N CYS A 15 22.65 -25.83 -12.11
CA CYS A 15 22.57 -24.62 -11.28
C CYS A 15 21.35 -24.64 -10.35
N ALA A 16 20.16 -24.99 -10.84
CA ALA A 16 18.95 -25.08 -10.01
C ALA A 16 19.07 -26.17 -8.92
N ASP A 17 19.61 -27.35 -9.26
CA ASP A 17 19.84 -28.44 -8.33
C ASP A 17 20.85 -28.04 -7.23
N ALA A 18 21.89 -27.25 -7.57
CA ALA A 18 22.83 -26.68 -6.62
C ALA A 18 22.17 -25.71 -5.63
N VAL A 19 21.21 -24.90 -6.08
CA VAL A 19 20.43 -23.99 -5.21
C VAL A 19 19.56 -24.79 -4.23
N HIS A 20 18.93 -25.89 -4.66
CA HIS A 20 18.15 -26.74 -3.76
C HIS A 20 19.04 -27.46 -2.73
N LEU A 21 20.23 -27.91 -3.14
CA LEU A 21 21.24 -28.46 -2.21
C LEU A 21 21.67 -27.43 -1.17
N TRP A 22 21.92 -26.19 -1.60
CA TRP A 22 22.22 -25.08 -0.69
C TRP A 22 21.08 -24.81 0.29
N HIS A 23 19.82 -24.84 -0.17
CA HIS A 23 18.65 -24.69 0.70
C HIS A 23 18.58 -25.79 1.78
N VAL A 24 18.82 -27.06 1.42
CA VAL A 24 18.83 -28.16 2.40
C VAL A 24 19.95 -27.99 3.40
N TRP A 25 21.15 -27.63 2.96
CA TRP A 25 22.26 -27.32 3.85
C TRP A 25 21.91 -26.20 4.83
N LEU A 26 21.23 -25.14 4.37
CA LEU A 26 20.73 -24.07 5.23
C LEU A 26 19.70 -24.57 6.25
N GLN A 27 18.76 -25.45 5.87
CA GLN A 27 17.76 -25.97 6.82
C GLN A 27 18.39 -26.76 7.99
N PHE A 28 19.52 -27.43 7.77
CA PHE A 28 20.28 -28.08 8.85
C PHE A 28 20.97 -27.09 9.81
N ARG A 29 21.12 -25.84 9.41
CA ARG A 29 21.75 -24.76 10.20
C ARG A 29 20.74 -23.74 10.72
N LEU A 30 19.49 -23.79 10.24
CA LEU A 30 18.47 -22.80 10.57
C LEU A 30 17.82 -23.12 11.92
N ALA A 31 17.93 -22.20 12.87
CA ALA A 31 17.22 -22.30 14.13
C ALA A 31 15.71 -22.28 13.93
N TYR A 32 14.98 -22.99 14.79
CA TYR A 32 13.52 -23.09 14.74
C TYR A 32 12.88 -22.72 16.08
N VAL A 33 11.67 -22.19 16.01
CA VAL A 33 10.87 -21.89 17.20
C VAL A 33 10.13 -23.14 17.65
N SER A 34 10.32 -23.56 18.90
CA SER A 34 9.67 -24.77 19.43
C SER A 34 8.16 -24.58 19.61
N ARG A 35 7.35 -25.53 19.13
CA ARG A 35 5.87 -25.46 19.20
C ARG A 35 5.35 -25.46 20.64
N GLU A 36 6.00 -26.18 21.54
CA GLU A 36 5.61 -26.25 22.96
C GLU A 36 5.77 -24.90 23.66
N SER A 37 6.80 -24.13 23.30
CA SER A 37 7.00 -22.77 23.84
C SER A 37 6.02 -21.73 23.26
N LEU A 38 5.38 -22.01 22.12
CA LEU A 38 4.35 -21.14 21.55
C LEU A 38 3.04 -21.23 22.33
N VAL A 39 2.74 -22.38 22.95
CA VAL A 39 1.56 -22.54 23.82
C VAL A 39 1.66 -21.64 25.06
N VAL A 40 2.88 -21.38 25.52
CA VAL A 40 3.19 -20.48 26.65
C VAL A 40 3.42 -19.02 26.18
N GLY A 41 3.31 -18.74 24.87
CA GLY A 41 3.52 -17.42 24.29
C GLY A 41 4.97 -16.91 24.24
N CYS A 42 5.94 -17.72 24.69
CA CYS A 42 7.36 -17.33 24.78
C CYS A 42 8.14 -17.52 23.47
N GLY A 43 7.78 -18.52 22.65
CA GLY A 43 8.43 -18.74 21.34
C GLY A 43 9.96 -18.92 21.43
N LYS A 44 10.44 -19.84 22.27
CA LYS A 44 11.86 -20.13 22.48
C LYS A 44 12.50 -20.67 21.19
N LEU A 45 13.55 -19.98 20.76
CA LEU A 45 14.36 -20.30 19.59
C LEU A 45 15.41 -21.35 19.95
N VAL A 46 15.40 -22.48 19.25
CA VAL A 46 16.31 -23.61 19.44
C VAL A 46 17.45 -23.51 18.43
N TRP A 47 18.68 -23.40 18.94
CA TRP A 47 19.90 -23.20 18.14
C TRP A 47 20.85 -24.41 18.16
N ASP A 48 20.55 -25.44 18.96
CA ASP A 48 21.43 -26.59 19.13
C ASP A 48 21.47 -27.42 17.85
N GLY A 49 22.67 -27.60 17.28
CA GLY A 49 22.88 -28.31 16.01
C GLY A 49 22.22 -29.70 15.94
N PRO A 50 22.43 -30.60 16.93
CA PRO A 50 21.81 -31.93 16.93
C PRO A 50 20.27 -31.87 17.01
N ALA A 51 19.73 -30.89 17.75
CA ALA A 51 18.28 -30.72 17.88
C ALA A 51 17.66 -30.22 16.57
N ILE A 52 18.31 -29.27 15.88
CA ILE A 52 17.89 -28.78 14.55
C ILE A 52 17.89 -29.93 13.54
N ALA A 53 18.97 -30.71 13.47
CA ALA A 53 19.09 -31.83 12.53
C ALA A 53 18.01 -32.89 12.78
N SER A 54 17.81 -33.29 14.05
CA SER A 54 16.77 -34.26 14.43
C SER A 54 15.36 -33.76 14.09
N HIS A 55 15.08 -32.48 14.37
CA HIS A 55 13.79 -31.86 14.05
C HIS A 55 13.53 -31.81 12.54
N TYR A 56 14.54 -31.45 11.74
CA TYR A 56 14.39 -31.38 10.29
C TYR A 56 14.21 -32.76 9.65
N VAL A 57 15.00 -33.77 10.05
CA VAL A 57 14.94 -35.14 9.51
C VAL A 57 13.64 -35.85 9.88
N ARG A 58 13.12 -35.63 11.10
CA ARG A 58 11.82 -36.20 11.54
C ARG A 58 10.62 -35.58 10.81
N SER A 59 10.79 -34.41 10.19
CA SER A 59 9.73 -33.77 9.44
C SER A 59 9.56 -34.40 8.06
N LEU A 60 8.51 -35.23 7.91
CA LEU A 60 8.10 -35.80 6.63
C LEU A 60 7.84 -34.73 5.55
N LYS A 61 7.32 -33.56 5.95
CA LYS A 61 7.04 -32.43 5.05
C LYS A 61 8.25 -31.52 4.81
N GLY A 62 9.37 -31.76 5.51
CA GLY A 62 10.62 -31.00 5.40
C GLY A 62 11.68 -31.80 4.66
N PHE A 63 12.55 -32.48 5.41
CA PHE A 63 13.72 -33.18 4.86
C PHE A 63 13.38 -34.19 3.76
N TRP A 64 12.38 -35.05 3.97
CA TRP A 64 12.03 -36.08 2.98
C TRP A 64 11.43 -35.50 1.70
N TYR A 65 10.69 -34.41 1.81
CA TYR A 65 10.19 -33.67 0.66
C TYR A 65 11.31 -32.97 -0.09
N ASP A 66 12.24 -32.32 0.62
CA ASP A 66 13.38 -31.64 0.02
C ASP A 66 14.36 -32.63 -0.65
N LEU A 67 14.58 -33.79 -0.03
CA LEU A 67 15.36 -34.89 -0.59
C LEU A 67 14.76 -35.41 -1.90
N TYR A 68 13.44 -35.63 -1.92
CA TYR A 68 12.73 -36.06 -3.12
C TYR A 68 12.85 -35.04 -4.28
N VAL A 69 12.81 -33.74 -3.95
CA VAL A 69 12.96 -32.65 -4.93
C VAL A 69 14.38 -32.57 -5.49
N ILE A 70 15.42 -32.83 -4.69
CA ILE A 70 16.83 -32.75 -5.09
C ILE A 70 17.26 -33.94 -5.93
N LEU A 71 16.75 -35.14 -5.64
CA LEU A 71 17.18 -36.34 -6.34
C LEU A 71 16.96 -36.18 -7.86
N PRO A 72 17.98 -36.50 -8.69
CA PRO A 72 17.90 -36.38 -10.14
C PRO A 72 17.03 -37.49 -10.76
N ILE A 73 16.00 -37.95 -10.05
CA ILE A 73 15.04 -38.95 -10.49
C ILE A 73 14.48 -38.59 -11.88
N PRO A 74 14.12 -37.33 -12.19
CA PRO A 74 13.67 -37.01 -13.54
C PRO A 74 14.78 -37.07 -14.60
N GLN A 75 16.05 -36.75 -14.27
CA GLN A 75 17.17 -36.89 -15.23
C GLN A 75 17.44 -38.37 -15.52
N VAL A 76 17.53 -39.20 -14.48
CA VAL A 76 17.78 -40.64 -14.63
C VAL A 76 16.66 -41.27 -15.44
N ILE A 77 15.41 -40.99 -15.08
CA ILE A 77 14.24 -41.51 -15.81
C ILE A 77 14.19 -41.00 -17.27
N PHE A 78 14.53 -39.73 -17.51
CA PHE A 78 14.56 -39.18 -18.87
C PHE A 78 15.59 -39.87 -19.77
N TRP A 79 16.77 -40.21 -19.26
CA TRP A 79 17.80 -40.86 -20.07
C TRP A 79 17.61 -42.38 -20.18
N THR A 80 17.06 -43.06 -19.17
CA THR A 80 16.99 -44.52 -19.16
C THR A 80 15.60 -45.07 -19.53
N VAL A 81 14.53 -44.39 -19.15
CA VAL A 81 13.16 -44.90 -19.24
C VAL A 81 12.41 -44.26 -20.41
N VAL A 82 12.61 -42.96 -20.70
CA VAL A 82 11.92 -42.30 -21.83
C VAL A 82 12.23 -42.95 -23.19
N PRO A 83 13.47 -43.34 -23.53
CA PRO A 83 13.74 -44.07 -24.78
C PRO A 83 13.02 -45.42 -24.87
N ARG A 84 12.77 -46.08 -23.71
CA ARG A 84 12.05 -47.36 -23.63
C ARG A 84 10.52 -47.16 -23.68
N LEU A 85 10.00 -46.13 -23.01
CA LEU A 85 8.57 -45.80 -23.00
C LEU A 85 8.07 -45.16 -24.30
N LEU A 86 8.96 -44.49 -25.05
CA LEU A 86 8.72 -44.09 -26.44
C LEU A 86 8.42 -45.30 -27.34
N ARG A 87 8.86 -46.49 -26.95
CA ARG A 87 8.64 -47.74 -27.68
C ARG A 87 7.35 -48.46 -27.28
N GLU A 88 6.79 -48.12 -26.11
CA GLU A 88 5.65 -48.81 -25.49
C GLU A 88 4.38 -47.93 -25.35
N ASP A 89 4.35 -46.74 -25.97
CA ASP A 89 3.21 -45.81 -25.99
C ASP A 89 2.68 -45.36 -24.61
N LYS A 90 3.54 -45.30 -23.58
CA LYS A 90 3.16 -44.96 -22.19
C LYS A 90 3.78 -43.64 -21.68
N ILE A 91 3.86 -42.61 -22.53
CA ILE A 91 4.56 -41.34 -22.21
C ILE A 91 3.67 -40.36 -21.42
N GLU A 92 2.35 -40.51 -21.48
CA GLU A 92 1.37 -39.46 -21.10
C GLU A 92 1.48 -38.96 -19.64
N PHE A 93 1.93 -39.80 -18.69
CA PHE A 93 1.91 -39.46 -17.27
C PHE A 93 3.29 -39.22 -16.64
N LEU A 94 4.37 -39.78 -17.19
CA LEU A 94 5.64 -39.85 -16.48
C LEU A 94 6.36 -38.49 -16.42
N MET A 95 6.37 -37.74 -17.53
CA MET A 95 7.10 -36.47 -17.61
C MET A 95 6.46 -35.38 -16.75
N THR A 96 5.13 -35.34 -16.68
CA THR A 96 4.38 -34.35 -15.90
C THR A 96 4.50 -34.60 -14.40
N ILE A 97 4.42 -35.87 -13.95
CA ILE A 97 4.55 -36.25 -12.54
C ILE A 97 5.95 -35.92 -11.98
N LEU A 98 6.99 -35.97 -12.83
CA LEU A 98 8.37 -35.78 -12.39
C LEU A 98 8.80 -34.32 -12.22
N PHE A 99 8.13 -33.36 -12.87
CA PHE A 99 8.49 -31.94 -12.79
C PHE A 99 7.61 -31.13 -11.82
N LEU A 100 6.37 -31.55 -11.57
CA LEU A 100 5.44 -30.89 -10.62
C LEU A 100 6.00 -30.71 -9.20
N PRO A 101 6.74 -31.68 -8.60
CA PRO A 101 7.28 -31.52 -7.25
C PRO A 101 8.29 -30.37 -7.13
N LYS A 102 9.15 -30.19 -8.14
CA LYS A 102 10.14 -29.09 -8.18
C LYS A 102 9.46 -27.73 -8.28
N VAL A 103 8.45 -27.61 -9.15
CA VAL A 103 7.66 -26.38 -9.30
C VAL A 103 6.91 -26.05 -8.01
N HIS A 104 6.24 -27.04 -7.41
CA HIS A 104 5.55 -26.85 -6.14
C HIS A 104 6.51 -26.43 -5.01
N HIS A 105 7.67 -27.08 -4.91
CA HIS A 105 8.70 -26.73 -3.92
C HIS A 105 9.17 -25.29 -4.12
N SER A 106 9.47 -24.85 -5.34
CA SER A 106 9.90 -23.48 -5.62
C SER A 106 8.82 -22.44 -5.28
N ILE A 107 7.55 -22.70 -5.61
CA ILE A 107 6.43 -21.82 -5.25
C ILE A 107 6.24 -21.78 -3.72
N SER A 108 6.35 -22.92 -3.04
CA SER A 108 6.27 -23.03 -1.58
C SER A 108 7.39 -22.25 -0.89
N LEU A 109 8.63 -22.37 -1.39
CA LEU A 109 9.79 -21.62 -0.92
C LEU A 109 9.58 -20.12 -1.09
N MET A 110 9.15 -19.68 -2.27
CA MET A 110 8.84 -18.29 -2.57
C MET A 110 7.75 -17.72 -1.66
N ARG A 111 6.69 -18.49 -1.37
CA ARG A 111 5.64 -18.10 -0.40
C ARG A 111 6.16 -18.05 1.03
N ARG A 112 7.07 -18.96 1.42
CA ARG A 112 7.68 -18.94 2.76
C ARG A 112 8.59 -17.73 2.94
N MET A 113 9.32 -17.34 1.90
CA MET A 113 10.15 -16.13 1.89
C MET A 113 9.34 -14.84 2.05
N GLN A 114 8.05 -14.81 1.64
CA GLN A 114 7.15 -13.67 1.92
C GLN A 114 7.11 -13.29 3.40
N LYS A 115 7.22 -14.28 4.31
CA LYS A 115 7.18 -14.05 5.76
C LYS A 115 8.48 -13.44 6.32
N VAL A 116 9.61 -13.61 5.62
CA VAL A 116 10.94 -13.23 6.11
C VAL A 116 11.40 -11.93 5.48
N THR A 117 11.27 -11.80 4.17
CA THR A 117 11.74 -10.64 3.39
C THR A 117 10.60 -9.68 3.07
N GLY A 118 9.66 -9.49 4.02
CA GLY A 118 8.37 -8.79 3.83
C GLY A 118 8.44 -7.44 3.08
N TYR A 119 9.60 -6.79 3.02
CA TYR A 119 9.87 -5.61 2.20
C TYR A 119 9.83 -5.85 0.68
N ILE A 120 10.44 -6.94 0.18
CA ILE A 120 10.48 -7.27 -1.27
C ILE A 120 9.24 -8.07 -1.68
N PHE A 121 8.83 -9.00 -0.83
CA PHE A 121 7.81 -10.01 -1.13
C PHE A 121 6.41 -9.73 -0.53
N GLY A 122 6.29 -8.69 0.30
CA GLY A 122 5.03 -8.27 0.93
C GLY A 122 4.31 -7.14 0.18
N THR A 123 4.85 -6.69 -0.97
CA THR A 123 4.13 -5.73 -1.81
C THR A 123 2.93 -6.42 -2.46
N ILE A 124 1.80 -5.71 -2.52
CA ILE A 124 0.53 -6.23 -3.08
C ILE A 124 0.72 -6.71 -4.53
N TRP A 125 1.62 -6.06 -5.28
CA TRP A 125 2.00 -6.41 -6.65
C TRP A 125 2.70 -7.76 -6.79
N TRP A 126 3.49 -8.16 -5.80
CA TRP A 126 4.18 -9.44 -5.84
C TRP A 126 3.20 -10.62 -5.79
N GLY A 127 2.15 -10.52 -4.97
CA GLY A 127 1.09 -11.54 -4.91
C GLY A 127 0.38 -11.72 -6.25
N PHE A 128 0.10 -10.62 -6.96
CA PHE A 128 -0.45 -10.67 -8.31
C PHE A 128 0.51 -11.32 -9.31
N GLY A 129 1.79 -10.92 -9.30
CA GLY A 129 2.82 -11.48 -10.16
C GLY A 129 3.00 -13.00 -9.97
N LEU A 130 3.01 -13.49 -8.73
CA LEU A 130 3.12 -14.92 -8.44
C LEU A 130 1.94 -15.73 -8.99
N ASN A 131 0.72 -15.21 -8.88
CA ASN A 131 -0.46 -15.87 -9.43
C ASN A 131 -0.40 -15.92 -10.95
N LEU A 132 0.07 -14.86 -11.60
CA LEU A 132 0.26 -14.82 -13.06
C LEU A 132 1.36 -15.78 -13.52
N ILE A 133 2.49 -15.87 -12.80
CA ILE A 133 3.56 -16.83 -13.08
C ILE A 133 3.03 -18.26 -12.96
N ALA A 134 2.29 -18.58 -11.89
CA ALA A 134 1.69 -19.90 -11.72
C ALA A 134 0.71 -20.25 -12.87
N TYR A 135 -0.05 -19.25 -13.33
CA TYR A 135 -0.94 -19.38 -14.49
C TYR A 135 -0.17 -19.71 -15.78
N PHE A 136 0.91 -18.99 -16.08
CA PHE A 136 1.76 -19.26 -17.24
C PHE A 136 2.46 -20.62 -17.16
N ILE A 137 2.89 -21.05 -15.97
CA ILE A 137 3.47 -22.38 -15.77
C ILE A 137 2.43 -23.47 -16.06
N ALA A 138 1.19 -23.32 -15.55
CA ALA A 138 0.12 -24.27 -15.85
C ALA A 138 -0.19 -24.35 -17.36
N SER A 139 -0.21 -23.20 -18.04
CA SER A 139 -0.39 -23.11 -19.50
C SER A 139 0.73 -23.83 -20.26
N HIS A 140 1.98 -23.63 -19.84
CA HIS A 140 3.12 -24.30 -20.44
C HIS A 140 3.05 -25.83 -20.28
N VAL A 141 2.68 -26.32 -19.09
CA VAL A 141 2.53 -27.76 -18.82
C VAL A 141 1.43 -28.37 -19.70
N ILE A 142 0.27 -27.73 -19.78
CA ILE A 142 -0.86 -28.21 -20.59
C ILE A 142 -0.52 -28.19 -22.09
N GLY A 143 0.10 -27.11 -22.57
CA GLY A 143 0.59 -27.00 -23.94
C GLY A 143 1.61 -28.09 -24.28
N GLY A 144 2.54 -28.36 -23.36
CA GLY A 144 3.52 -29.44 -23.50
C GLY A 144 2.87 -30.81 -23.59
N CYS A 145 1.89 -31.12 -22.72
CA CYS A 145 1.13 -32.36 -22.79
C CYS A 145 0.42 -32.50 -24.14
N TRP A 146 -0.27 -31.44 -24.60
CA TRP A 146 -0.93 -31.43 -25.90
C TRP A 146 0.03 -31.68 -27.07
N TYR A 147 1.21 -31.06 -27.05
CA TYR A 147 2.23 -31.26 -28.08
C TYR A 147 2.75 -32.71 -28.13
N VAL A 148 3.01 -33.32 -26.96
CA VAL A 148 3.44 -34.73 -26.87
C VAL A 148 2.35 -35.68 -27.37
N LEU A 149 1.10 -35.45 -26.94
CA LEU A 149 -0.05 -36.25 -27.39
C LEU A 149 -0.28 -36.12 -28.90
N ALA A 150 -0.05 -34.93 -29.47
CA ALA A 150 -0.11 -34.72 -30.92
C ALA A 150 0.96 -35.54 -31.66
N ILE A 151 2.19 -35.63 -31.15
CA ILE A 151 3.25 -36.48 -31.72
C ILE A 151 2.84 -37.95 -31.68
N GLN A 152 2.32 -38.43 -30.53
CA GLN A 152 1.83 -39.81 -30.41
C GLN A 152 0.67 -40.11 -31.35
N ARG A 153 -0.20 -39.12 -31.59
CA ARG A 153 -1.32 -39.23 -32.54
C ARG A 153 -0.83 -39.34 -33.99
N VAL A 154 0.19 -38.57 -34.37
CA VAL A 154 0.83 -38.68 -35.70
C VAL A 154 1.58 -40.01 -35.83
N ALA A 155 2.28 -40.47 -34.80
CA ALA A 155 2.92 -41.78 -34.77
C ALA A 155 1.91 -42.92 -34.96
N SER A 156 0.72 -42.82 -34.35
CA SER A 156 -0.39 -43.77 -34.54
C SER A 156 -0.90 -43.78 -35.98
N CYS A 157 -0.95 -42.63 -36.66
CA CYS A 157 -1.30 -42.55 -38.09
C CYS A 157 -0.25 -43.28 -38.95
N LEU A 158 1.04 -43.03 -38.70
CA LEU A 158 2.14 -43.67 -39.41
C LEU A 158 2.17 -45.18 -39.18
N ALA A 159 1.93 -45.64 -37.94
CA ALA A 159 1.84 -47.05 -37.61
C ALA A 159 0.69 -47.75 -38.36
N LYS A 160 -0.48 -47.11 -38.44
CA LYS A 160 -1.63 -47.63 -39.19
C LYS A 160 -1.35 -47.74 -40.70
N GLN A 161 -0.61 -46.79 -41.26
CA GLN A 161 -0.19 -46.83 -42.66
C GLN A 161 0.84 -47.95 -42.92
N CYS A 162 1.79 -48.14 -41.99
CA CYS A 162 2.81 -49.18 -42.10
C CYS A 162 2.28 -50.61 -41.88
N GLY A 163 1.24 -50.79 -41.07
CA GLY A 163 0.58 -52.10 -40.90
C GLY A 163 -0.04 -52.69 -42.17
N GLY A 164 -0.22 -51.88 -43.22
CA GLY A 164 -0.70 -52.33 -44.53
C GLY A 164 0.38 -52.85 -45.49
N ASN A 165 1.68 -52.65 -45.18
CA ASN A 165 2.80 -53.02 -46.05
C ASN A 165 3.77 -53.97 -45.34
N SER A 166 4.00 -55.16 -45.88
CA SER A 166 4.85 -56.23 -45.30
C SER A 166 6.35 -55.92 -45.21
N LYS A 167 6.80 -54.72 -45.63
CA LYS A 167 8.20 -54.25 -45.61
C LYS A 167 8.41 -52.92 -44.87
N CYS A 168 7.57 -52.53 -43.91
CA CYS A 168 7.82 -51.31 -43.14
C CYS A 168 8.48 -51.60 -41.77
N HIS A 169 9.75 -51.23 -41.62
CA HIS A 169 10.41 -51.12 -40.32
C HIS A 169 10.37 -49.67 -39.84
N LEU A 170 9.35 -49.32 -39.05
CA LEU A 170 9.24 -47.98 -38.48
C LEU A 170 10.14 -47.89 -37.23
N SER A 171 11.39 -47.44 -37.38
CA SER A 171 12.20 -47.05 -36.23
C SER A 171 11.81 -45.63 -35.82
N LEU A 172 10.93 -45.50 -34.82
CA LEU A 172 10.59 -44.23 -34.20
C LEU A 172 11.73 -43.73 -33.29
N SER A 173 12.98 -43.79 -33.77
CA SER A 173 14.14 -43.27 -33.06
C SER A 173 14.42 -41.87 -33.58
N CYS A 174 14.49 -40.90 -32.67
CA CYS A 174 14.84 -39.52 -32.99
C CYS A 174 16.35 -39.42 -33.26
N SER A 175 16.83 -40.02 -34.34
CA SER A 175 18.19 -39.80 -34.84
C SER A 175 18.24 -38.47 -35.59
N LYS A 176 19.38 -37.78 -35.45
CA LYS A 176 19.66 -36.50 -36.13
C LYS A 176 19.34 -36.61 -37.63
N GLU A 177 18.68 -35.57 -38.13
CA GLU A 177 18.21 -35.39 -39.52
C GLU A 177 17.17 -36.40 -39.99
N VAL A 178 15.88 -36.06 -39.76
CA VAL A 178 14.75 -36.68 -40.45
C VAL A 178 14.75 -36.16 -41.88
N CYS A 179 15.41 -36.87 -42.78
CA CYS A 179 15.26 -36.66 -44.21
C CYS A 179 13.89 -37.24 -44.64
N TYR A 180 12.99 -36.39 -45.13
CA TYR A 180 11.70 -36.81 -45.67
C TYR A 180 11.89 -37.48 -47.04
N GLN A 181 12.33 -38.73 -47.05
CA GLN A 181 12.25 -39.58 -48.25
C GLN A 181 12.18 -41.03 -47.80
N LEU A 182 10.95 -41.54 -47.65
CA LEU A 182 10.72 -42.98 -47.52
C LEU A 182 9.62 -43.40 -48.48
N LEU A 183 9.99 -43.52 -49.76
CA LEU A 183 9.36 -44.40 -50.74
C LEU A 183 10.18 -44.40 -52.04
N GLN A 184 11.30 -45.11 -52.07
CA GLN A 184 11.63 -45.95 -53.23
C GLN A 184 12.76 -46.93 -52.89
N GLN A 185 12.56 -48.17 -53.33
CA GLN A 185 13.44 -49.28 -53.11
C GLN A 185 14.53 -49.33 -54.20
N ALA A 186 15.75 -49.54 -53.72
CA ALA A 186 16.95 -50.15 -54.34
C ALA A 186 17.97 -49.26 -55.08
N ASP A 187 19.20 -49.40 -54.57
CA ASP A 187 20.52 -49.29 -55.20
C ASP A 187 21.05 -47.91 -55.61
N SER A 188 21.70 -47.24 -54.66
CA SER A 188 23.13 -46.84 -54.73
C SER A 188 23.44 -45.77 -53.68
N VAL A 189 24.67 -45.80 -53.17
CA VAL A 189 25.24 -44.77 -52.29
C VAL A 189 25.21 -43.43 -53.03
N GLY A 190 24.47 -42.44 -52.51
CA GLY A 190 24.32 -41.14 -53.15
C GLY A 190 24.11 -40.01 -52.14
N THR A 191 25.06 -39.09 -52.16
CA THR A 191 25.13 -37.79 -51.46
C THR A 191 23.85 -36.96 -51.63
N CYS A 192 23.45 -36.20 -50.61
CA CYS A 192 22.28 -35.31 -50.67
C CYS A 192 22.48 -34.21 -51.73
N ASP A 193 21.96 -34.45 -52.92
CA ASP A 193 21.98 -33.48 -54.01
C ASP A 193 20.76 -32.55 -53.91
N THR A 194 21.04 -31.25 -53.93
CA THR A 194 20.08 -30.17 -53.91
C THR A 194 19.54 -29.97 -55.31
N ASP A 195 18.48 -30.68 -55.68
CA ASP A 195 17.46 -30.18 -56.62
C ASP A 195 16.36 -31.24 -56.83
N SER A 196 15.25 -31.09 -56.09
CA SER A 196 13.93 -31.50 -56.58
C SER A 196 12.84 -30.78 -55.78
N THR A 197 12.21 -29.84 -56.47
CA THR A 197 11.00 -29.15 -56.08
C THR A 197 9.83 -30.12 -55.92
N ILE A 198 8.98 -29.83 -54.92
CA ILE A 198 7.71 -30.51 -54.55
C ILE A 198 7.92 -31.73 -53.63
N ALA A 199 8.19 -31.42 -52.36
CA ALA A 199 8.13 -32.35 -51.24
C ALA A 199 6.71 -32.94 -51.11
N ASN A 200 6.54 -34.21 -51.45
CA ASN A 200 5.37 -35.00 -51.07
C ASN A 200 5.29 -35.05 -49.54
N LYS A 201 4.50 -34.16 -48.94
CA LYS A 201 4.14 -34.24 -47.52
C LYS A 201 3.58 -35.64 -47.25
N SER A 202 4.11 -36.33 -46.24
CA SER A 202 3.56 -37.61 -45.81
C SER A 202 2.06 -37.45 -45.54
N PHE A 203 1.23 -38.41 -45.98
CA PHE A 203 -0.22 -38.41 -45.79
C PHE A 203 -0.68 -38.09 -44.35
N CYS A 204 0.11 -38.48 -43.34
CA CYS A 204 -0.16 -38.17 -41.92
C CYS A 204 0.21 -36.75 -41.47
N LEU A 205 0.87 -35.94 -42.30
CA LEU A 205 1.18 -34.53 -42.04
C LEU A 205 0.44 -33.59 -42.99
N ASP A 206 -0.47 -34.12 -43.80
CA ASP A 206 -1.36 -33.32 -44.63
C ASP A 206 -2.56 -32.82 -43.81
N LEU A 207 -2.82 -31.52 -43.90
CA LEU A 207 -3.87 -30.83 -43.14
C LEU A 207 -5.28 -31.25 -43.59
N HIS A 208 -5.42 -31.66 -44.85
CA HIS A 208 -6.67 -32.14 -45.46
C HIS A 208 -6.74 -33.67 -45.57
N GLY A 209 -5.84 -34.38 -44.89
CA GLY A 209 -5.83 -35.83 -44.88
C GLY A 209 -7.10 -36.42 -44.25
N PRO A 210 -7.48 -37.66 -44.59
CA PRO A 210 -8.69 -38.31 -44.06
C PRO A 210 -8.55 -38.81 -42.62
N PHE A 211 -7.35 -38.72 -42.02
CA PHE A 211 -7.13 -39.13 -40.63
C PHE A 211 -7.67 -38.08 -39.64
N ARG A 212 -8.53 -38.50 -38.71
CA ARG A 212 -9.17 -37.62 -37.73
C ARG A 212 -8.23 -37.33 -36.56
N TYR A 213 -7.59 -36.16 -36.59
CA TYR A 213 -6.68 -35.68 -35.54
C TYR A 213 -7.39 -35.07 -34.32
N GLY A 214 -8.67 -34.69 -34.41
CA GLY A 214 -9.42 -34.09 -33.30
C GLY A 214 -8.76 -32.82 -32.77
N ILE A 215 -8.58 -32.73 -31.45
CA ILE A 215 -7.94 -31.58 -30.80
C ILE A 215 -6.47 -31.37 -31.20
N TYR A 216 -5.84 -32.35 -31.84
CA TYR A 216 -4.44 -32.28 -32.30
C TYR A 216 -4.30 -31.77 -33.73
N HIS A 217 -5.41 -31.48 -34.43
CA HIS A 217 -5.38 -31.01 -35.82
C HIS A 217 -4.56 -29.73 -35.99
N GLU A 218 -4.71 -28.78 -35.06
CA GLU A 218 -3.96 -27.52 -35.02
C GLU A 218 -2.45 -27.72 -34.76
N ALA A 219 -2.01 -28.89 -34.31
CA ALA A 219 -0.60 -29.20 -34.08
C ALA A 219 0.14 -29.58 -35.38
N LEU A 220 -0.55 -29.98 -36.45
CA LEU A 220 0.08 -30.48 -37.68
C LEU A 220 1.03 -29.46 -38.34
N PRO A 221 0.64 -28.18 -38.51
CA PRO A 221 1.56 -27.17 -39.06
C PRO A 221 2.79 -26.94 -38.17
N VAL A 222 2.63 -27.06 -36.85
CA VAL A 222 3.69 -26.86 -35.85
C VAL A 222 4.69 -28.02 -35.86
N LEU A 223 4.19 -29.25 -36.03
CA LEU A 223 5.01 -30.46 -36.16
C LEU A 223 5.85 -30.46 -37.44
N SER A 224 5.28 -29.97 -38.54
CA SER A 224 5.99 -29.84 -39.83
C SER A 224 6.95 -28.65 -39.91
N SER A 225 6.88 -27.70 -38.98
CA SER A 225 7.77 -26.54 -38.95
C SER A 225 9.21 -26.93 -38.58
N ASN A 226 10.19 -26.27 -39.19
CA ASN A 226 11.61 -26.40 -38.84
C ASN A 226 12.05 -25.45 -37.72
N ALA A 227 11.25 -24.42 -37.41
CA ALA A 227 11.61 -23.41 -36.43
C ALA A 227 11.32 -23.87 -34.98
N ILE A 228 12.36 -23.96 -34.15
CA ILE A 228 12.26 -24.33 -32.73
C ILE A 228 11.38 -23.34 -31.95
N ILE A 229 11.44 -22.06 -32.29
CA ILE A 229 10.64 -21.01 -31.66
C ILE A 229 9.14 -21.29 -31.82
N ILE A 230 8.71 -21.75 -33.00
CA ILE A 230 7.30 -22.07 -33.27
C ILE A 230 6.88 -23.29 -32.44
N LYS A 231 7.75 -24.31 -32.33
CA LYS A 231 7.51 -25.51 -31.51
C LYS A 231 7.41 -25.23 -30.01
N ILE A 232 7.96 -24.11 -29.53
CA ILE A 232 7.89 -23.70 -28.11
C ILE A 232 6.71 -22.75 -27.87
N LEU A 233 6.59 -21.69 -28.67
CA LEU A 233 5.59 -20.65 -28.43
C LEU A 233 4.17 -21.12 -28.73
N TYR A 234 3.98 -21.95 -29.76
CA TYR A 234 2.63 -22.36 -30.17
C TYR A 234 1.93 -23.25 -29.13
N PRO A 235 2.57 -24.29 -28.56
CA PRO A 235 1.96 -25.05 -27.48
C PRO A 235 1.66 -24.20 -26.24
N ILE A 236 2.53 -23.25 -25.89
CA ILE A 236 2.29 -22.31 -24.77
C ILE A 236 1.05 -21.46 -25.06
N SER A 237 0.93 -20.89 -26.27
CA SER A 237 -0.26 -20.12 -26.63
C SER A 237 -1.52 -20.96 -26.62
N TRP A 238 -1.46 -22.20 -27.13
CA TRP A 238 -2.59 -23.12 -27.11
C TRP A 238 -3.05 -23.40 -25.68
N GLY A 239 -2.12 -23.77 -24.79
CA GLY A 239 -2.43 -24.01 -23.38
C GLY A 239 -2.97 -22.77 -22.65
N LEU A 240 -2.51 -21.57 -23.03
CA LEU A 240 -3.01 -20.31 -22.48
C LEU A 240 -4.48 -20.10 -22.88
N PHE A 241 -4.82 -20.26 -24.16
CA PHE A 241 -6.19 -20.10 -24.67
C PHE A 241 -7.18 -21.06 -24.01
N GLN A 242 -6.76 -22.32 -23.77
CA GLN A 242 -7.63 -23.33 -23.15
C GLN A 242 -7.84 -23.06 -21.67
N LEU A 243 -6.78 -22.74 -20.94
CA LEU A 243 -6.87 -22.39 -19.52
C LEU A 243 -7.61 -21.08 -19.26
N SER A 244 -7.61 -20.16 -20.21
CA SER A 244 -8.34 -18.89 -20.10
C SER A 244 -9.80 -19.02 -20.52
N THR A 245 -10.23 -20.22 -20.92
CA THR A 245 -11.60 -20.47 -21.40
C THR A 245 -11.94 -19.61 -22.64
N PHE A 246 -10.93 -19.10 -23.35
CA PHE A 246 -11.10 -18.33 -24.59
C PHE A 246 -11.05 -19.22 -25.84
N GLY A 247 -10.40 -20.39 -25.78
CA GLY A 247 -10.27 -21.34 -26.90
C GLY A 247 -11.19 -22.57 -26.83
N ASN A 248 -12.48 -22.39 -26.54
CA ASN A 248 -13.41 -23.51 -26.32
C ASN A 248 -13.79 -24.33 -27.58
N ASN A 249 -13.13 -24.13 -28.72
CA ASN A 249 -13.41 -24.89 -29.95
C ASN A 249 -12.68 -26.24 -29.99
N MET A 250 -12.65 -26.96 -28.87
CA MET A 250 -12.12 -28.33 -28.84
C MET A 250 -13.12 -29.29 -29.48
N THR A 251 -12.74 -29.91 -30.59
CA THR A 251 -13.52 -30.97 -31.24
C THR A 251 -12.84 -32.33 -31.03
N PRO A 252 -13.04 -32.98 -29.86
CA PRO A 252 -12.38 -34.24 -29.57
C PRO A 252 -12.86 -35.36 -30.49
N THR A 253 -11.97 -36.31 -30.82
CA THR A 253 -12.41 -37.58 -31.43
C THR A 253 -13.07 -38.49 -30.39
N SER A 254 -13.65 -39.62 -30.84
CA SER A 254 -14.32 -40.61 -29.96
C SER A 254 -13.35 -41.38 -29.04
N GLN A 255 -12.08 -40.97 -28.94
CA GLN A 255 -11.09 -41.65 -28.11
C GLN A 255 -11.25 -41.24 -26.63
N TRP A 256 -11.38 -42.24 -25.75
CA TRP A 256 -11.61 -42.03 -24.32
C TRP A 256 -10.52 -41.20 -23.62
N SER A 257 -9.24 -41.38 -23.98
CA SER A 257 -8.14 -40.58 -23.38
C SER A 257 -8.19 -39.11 -23.80
N GLU A 258 -8.57 -38.82 -25.05
CA GLU A 258 -8.77 -37.46 -25.55
C GLU A 258 -9.97 -36.78 -24.86
N LEU A 259 -11.08 -37.52 -24.71
CA LEU A 259 -12.27 -37.02 -24.00
C LEU A 259 -11.98 -36.71 -22.53
N LEU A 260 -11.27 -37.60 -21.81
CA LEU A 260 -10.89 -37.38 -20.42
C LEU A 260 -9.94 -36.19 -20.27
N PHE A 261 -8.98 -36.05 -21.19
CA PHE A 261 -8.08 -34.90 -21.22
C PHE A 261 -8.86 -33.60 -21.44
N CYS A 262 -9.74 -33.53 -22.43
CA CYS A 262 -10.60 -32.36 -22.66
C CYS A 262 -11.47 -32.01 -21.45
N MET A 263 -12.11 -32.99 -20.80
CA MET A 263 -12.90 -32.74 -19.59
C MET A 263 -12.04 -32.18 -18.45
N SER A 264 -10.83 -32.71 -18.26
CA SER A 264 -9.89 -32.20 -17.25
C SER A 264 -9.40 -30.78 -17.57
N LEU A 265 -9.20 -30.46 -18.84
CA LEU A 265 -8.81 -29.12 -19.30
C LEU A 265 -9.89 -28.09 -19.06
N VAL A 266 -11.15 -28.41 -19.41
CA VAL A 266 -12.28 -27.49 -19.21
C VAL A 266 -12.50 -27.25 -17.71
N LEU A 267 -12.54 -28.31 -16.90
CA LEU A 267 -12.74 -28.18 -15.44
C LEU A 267 -11.57 -27.45 -14.76
N GLY A 268 -10.33 -27.83 -15.10
CA GLY A 268 -9.12 -27.22 -14.57
C GLY A 268 -8.95 -25.76 -15.00
N GLY A 269 -9.24 -25.44 -16.27
CA GLY A 269 -9.24 -24.09 -16.82
C GLY A 269 -10.27 -23.20 -16.11
N LEU A 270 -11.51 -23.67 -15.97
CA LEU A 270 -12.56 -22.94 -15.26
C LEU A 270 -12.17 -22.66 -13.79
N MET A 271 -11.64 -23.66 -13.08
CA MET A 271 -11.18 -23.49 -11.70
C MET A 271 -10.04 -22.48 -11.60
N LEU A 272 -9.04 -22.58 -12.48
CA LEU A 272 -7.85 -21.73 -12.43
C LEU A 272 -8.17 -20.28 -12.87
N PHE A 273 -9.06 -20.10 -13.83
CA PHE A 273 -9.56 -18.79 -14.26
C PHE A 273 -10.40 -18.10 -13.18
N THR A 274 -11.31 -18.82 -12.51
CA THR A 274 -12.09 -18.27 -11.39
C THR A 274 -11.20 -17.87 -10.22
N LEU A 275 -10.18 -18.66 -9.90
CA LEU A 275 -9.17 -18.29 -8.90
C LEU A 275 -8.37 -17.04 -9.29
N LEU A 276 -7.98 -16.92 -10.56
CA LEU A 276 -7.31 -15.72 -11.06
C LEU A 276 -8.18 -14.48 -10.89
N ILE A 277 -9.45 -14.53 -11.31
CA ILE A 277 -10.41 -13.43 -11.14
C ILE A 277 -10.57 -13.07 -9.67
N GLY A 278 -10.76 -14.06 -8.79
CA GLY A 278 -10.92 -13.83 -7.34
C GLY A 278 -9.70 -13.12 -6.74
N ASN A 279 -8.50 -13.56 -7.11
CA ASN A 279 -7.25 -12.92 -6.64
C ASN A 279 -7.07 -11.50 -7.18
N ILE A 280 -7.43 -11.25 -8.45
CA ILE A 280 -7.42 -9.90 -9.05
C ILE A 280 -8.40 -8.99 -8.31
N GLN A 281 -9.58 -9.50 -7.98
CA GLN A 281 -10.58 -8.74 -7.23
C GLN A 281 -10.06 -8.34 -5.84
N VAL A 282 -9.46 -9.28 -5.09
CA VAL A 282 -8.85 -8.99 -3.78
C VAL A 282 -7.73 -7.95 -3.91
N PHE A 283 -6.83 -8.12 -4.88
CA PHE A 283 -5.79 -7.14 -5.20
C PHE A 283 -6.38 -5.75 -5.45
N LEU A 284 -7.37 -5.65 -6.34
CA LEU A 284 -8.00 -4.38 -6.68
C LEU A 284 -8.69 -3.74 -5.48
N HIS A 285 -9.36 -4.54 -4.64
CA HIS A 285 -9.98 -4.05 -3.40
C HIS A 285 -8.95 -3.44 -2.45
N THR A 286 -7.80 -4.08 -2.25
CA THR A 286 -6.76 -3.57 -1.34
C THR A 286 -6.14 -2.26 -1.85
N VAL A 287 -5.75 -2.20 -3.13
CA VAL A 287 -5.17 -0.99 -3.74
C VAL A 287 -6.17 0.17 -3.77
N MET A 288 -7.45 -0.13 -4.05
CA MET A 288 -8.50 0.89 -4.14
C MET A 288 -9.16 1.20 -2.79
N ALA A 289 -8.82 0.51 -1.69
CA ALA A 289 -9.50 0.65 -0.40
C ALA A 289 -9.53 2.09 0.10
N LYS A 290 -8.37 2.75 0.08
CA LYS A 290 -8.21 4.14 0.55
C LYS A 290 -9.01 5.12 -0.30
N LYS A 291 -8.91 5.01 -1.63
CA LYS A 291 -9.65 5.85 -2.58
C LYS A 291 -11.16 5.63 -2.44
N ARG A 292 -11.60 4.38 -2.31
CA ARG A 292 -13.01 4.02 -2.12
C ARG A 292 -13.54 4.59 -0.81
N LYS A 293 -12.78 4.52 0.29
CA LYS A 293 -13.15 5.12 1.59
C LYS A 293 -13.41 6.62 1.47
N MET A 294 -12.54 7.35 0.78
CA MET A 294 -12.74 8.78 0.49
C MET A 294 -14.00 9.02 -0.35
N GLN A 295 -14.17 8.26 -1.44
CA GLN A 295 -15.33 8.42 -2.34
C GLN A 295 -16.65 8.15 -1.62
N LEU A 296 -16.71 7.12 -0.76
CA LEU A 296 -17.89 6.83 0.06
C LEU A 296 -18.18 7.98 1.02
N ARG A 297 -17.18 8.47 1.76
CA ARG A 297 -17.32 9.62 2.66
C ARG A 297 -17.84 10.86 1.91
N CYS A 298 -17.29 11.19 0.75
CA CYS A 298 -17.76 12.32 -0.06
C CYS A 298 -19.22 12.13 -0.52
N ARG A 299 -19.59 10.93 -0.98
CA ARG A 299 -20.95 10.61 -1.41
C ARG A 299 -21.94 10.73 -0.26
N ASP A 300 -21.61 10.16 0.89
CA ASP A 300 -22.49 10.14 2.06
C ASP A 300 -22.66 11.55 2.63
N MET A 301 -21.58 12.36 2.66
CA MET A 301 -21.64 13.79 2.99
C MET A 301 -22.53 14.55 2.01
N GLU A 302 -22.37 14.34 0.69
CA GLU A 302 -23.17 15.01 -0.32
C GLU A 302 -24.67 14.69 -0.20
N TRP A 303 -24.99 13.41 0.05
CA TRP A 303 -26.35 12.98 0.30
C TRP A 303 -26.93 13.62 1.56
N TRP A 304 -26.16 13.63 2.65
CA TRP A 304 -26.55 14.28 3.91
C TRP A 304 -26.82 15.78 3.72
N MET A 305 -25.93 16.49 3.01
CA MET A 305 -26.09 17.92 2.71
C MET A 305 -27.34 18.21 1.86
N LYS A 306 -27.63 17.34 0.88
CA LYS A 306 -28.84 17.46 0.05
C LYS A 306 -30.10 17.24 0.87
N ARG A 307 -30.12 16.21 1.74
CA ARG A 307 -31.26 15.89 2.61
C ARG A 307 -31.56 17.00 3.61
N ARG A 308 -30.52 17.70 4.09
CA ARG A 308 -30.65 18.88 4.97
C ARG A 308 -30.88 20.20 4.23
N GLN A 309 -30.98 20.18 2.90
CA GLN A 309 -31.20 21.36 2.06
C GLN A 309 -30.18 22.48 2.30
N LEU A 310 -28.91 22.13 2.48
CA LEU A 310 -27.88 23.15 2.72
C LEU A 310 -27.71 24.08 1.49
N PRO A 311 -27.52 25.40 1.71
CA PRO A 311 -27.24 26.34 0.63
C PRO A 311 -26.01 25.96 -0.19
N SER A 312 -26.01 26.30 -1.49
CA SER A 312 -24.93 25.97 -2.43
C SER A 312 -23.54 26.43 -1.95
N ARG A 313 -23.46 27.66 -1.41
CA ARG A 313 -22.22 28.22 -0.85
C ARG A 313 -21.67 27.40 0.32
N LEU A 314 -22.55 26.90 1.20
CA LEU A 314 -22.12 26.08 2.34
C LEU A 314 -21.67 24.69 1.87
N ARG A 315 -22.39 24.08 0.91
CA ARG A 315 -21.98 22.81 0.28
C ARG A 315 -20.61 22.90 -0.37
N GLN A 316 -20.35 24.00 -1.09
CA GLN A 316 -19.05 24.22 -1.72
C GLN A 316 -17.92 24.34 -0.69
N ARG A 317 -18.16 25.02 0.44
CA ARG A 317 -17.20 25.11 1.55
C ARG A 317 -16.91 23.74 2.16
N VAL A 318 -17.93 22.92 2.42
CA VAL A 318 -17.76 21.56 2.94
C VAL A 318 -16.96 20.68 1.96
N ARG A 319 -17.26 20.74 0.66
CA ARG A 319 -16.50 19.99 -0.37
C ARG A 319 -15.03 20.43 -0.43
N HIS A 320 -14.79 21.74 -0.32
CA HIS A 320 -13.44 22.29 -0.29
C HIS A 320 -12.67 21.77 0.93
N PHE A 321 -13.32 21.77 2.11
CA PHE A 321 -12.76 21.23 3.34
C PHE A 321 -12.41 19.75 3.24
N GLU A 322 -13.33 18.92 2.79
CA GLU A 322 -13.08 17.48 2.66
C GLU A 322 -11.93 17.18 1.68
N ARG A 323 -11.86 17.90 0.55
CA ARG A 323 -10.77 17.71 -0.43
C ARG A 323 -9.43 18.13 0.15
N GLN A 324 -9.37 19.28 0.81
CA GLN A 324 -8.14 19.83 1.37
C GLN A 324 -7.64 18.99 2.55
N SER A 325 -8.54 18.65 3.48
CA SER A 325 -8.24 17.76 4.59
C SER A 325 -7.67 16.42 4.10
N TRP A 326 -8.21 15.85 3.02
CA TRP A 326 -7.69 14.63 2.41
C TRP A 326 -6.28 14.78 1.83
N VAL A 327 -5.97 15.91 1.18
CA VAL A 327 -4.62 16.17 0.65
C VAL A 327 -3.61 16.34 1.79
N THR A 328 -4.01 17.02 2.86
CA THR A 328 -3.14 17.30 4.02
C THR A 328 -2.90 16.07 4.89
N THR A 329 -3.95 15.36 5.29
CA THR A 329 -3.86 14.22 6.23
C THR A 329 -3.70 12.87 5.52
N GLY A 330 -3.89 12.84 4.20
CA GLY A 330 -4.10 11.58 3.49
C GLY A 330 -5.34 10.81 3.95
N GLY A 331 -6.30 11.45 4.63
CA GLY A 331 -7.49 10.80 5.19
C GLY A 331 -7.22 9.89 6.38
N VAL A 332 -6.10 10.08 7.05
CA VAL A 332 -5.75 9.41 8.30
C VAL A 332 -6.08 10.34 9.45
N ASP A 333 -6.80 9.83 10.44
CA ASP A 333 -6.98 10.52 11.71
C ASP A 333 -5.80 10.18 12.62
N GLU A 334 -4.95 11.16 12.91
CA GLU A 334 -3.76 10.99 13.73
C GLU A 334 -4.09 10.45 15.13
N MET A 335 -5.24 10.83 15.69
CA MET A 335 -5.64 10.40 17.03
C MET A 335 -6.13 8.95 17.03
N GLU A 336 -6.76 8.49 15.95
CA GLU A 336 -7.12 7.07 15.79
C GLU A 336 -5.87 6.20 15.54
N LEU A 337 -4.82 6.72 14.89
CA LEU A 337 -3.58 5.97 14.66
C LEU A 337 -2.87 5.59 15.98
N ILE A 338 -2.91 6.48 16.97
CA ILE A 338 -2.23 6.31 18.26
C ILE A 338 -3.15 5.76 19.36
N LYS A 339 -4.42 5.46 19.05
CA LYS A 339 -5.44 5.07 20.01
C LYS A 339 -5.13 3.75 20.72
N ASP A 340 -4.63 2.78 19.96
CA ASP A 340 -4.31 1.43 20.44
C ASP A 340 -2.93 1.34 21.10
N LEU A 341 -2.16 2.45 21.12
CA LEU A 341 -0.88 2.50 21.81
C LEU A 341 -1.08 2.60 23.33
N PRO A 342 -0.16 2.03 24.13
CA PRO A 342 -0.13 2.25 25.58
C PRO A 342 -0.12 3.74 25.91
N GLU A 343 -0.78 4.11 27.01
CA GLU A 343 -0.99 5.52 27.37
C GLU A 343 0.32 6.33 27.49
N GLY A 344 1.36 5.74 28.07
CA GLY A 344 2.67 6.40 28.17
C GLY A 344 3.24 6.78 26.80
N LEU A 345 3.25 5.84 25.85
CA LEU A 345 3.76 6.08 24.50
C LEU A 345 2.94 7.13 23.76
N ARG A 346 1.61 7.11 23.92
CA ARG A 346 0.72 8.12 23.34
C ARG A 346 1.05 9.52 23.87
N ARG A 347 1.30 9.65 25.17
CA ARG A 347 1.69 10.94 25.79
C ARG A 347 3.04 11.42 25.28
N ASP A 348 4.04 10.54 25.16
CA ASP A 348 5.36 10.88 24.64
C ASP A 348 5.31 11.39 23.20
N ILE A 349 4.52 10.72 22.33
CA ILE A 349 4.31 11.16 20.95
C ILE A 349 3.67 12.55 20.91
N LYS A 350 2.57 12.76 21.67
CA LYS A 350 1.91 14.07 21.73
C LYS A 350 2.87 15.15 22.20
N ARG A 351 3.61 14.91 23.30
CA ARG A 351 4.62 15.83 23.83
C ARG A 351 5.64 16.18 22.75
N TYR A 352 6.20 15.20 22.05
CA TYR A 352 7.17 15.45 20.99
C TYR A 352 6.63 16.37 19.89
N LEU A 353 5.37 16.20 19.49
CA LEU A 353 4.75 16.98 18.41
C LEU A 353 4.42 18.42 18.79
N CYS A 354 3.95 18.69 20.02
CA CYS A 354 3.40 20.00 20.38
C CYS A 354 4.22 20.80 21.41
N LEU A 355 5.18 20.21 22.12
CA LEU A 355 5.90 20.88 23.22
C LEU A 355 6.60 22.18 22.78
N GLN A 356 7.27 22.17 21.63
CA GLN A 356 7.98 23.36 21.13
C GLN A 356 7.01 24.50 20.83
N LEU A 357 5.82 24.20 20.31
CA LEU A 357 4.78 25.20 20.02
C LEU A 357 4.17 25.74 21.31
N ILE A 358 3.86 24.86 22.27
CA ILE A 358 3.29 25.24 23.57
C ILE A 358 4.27 26.14 24.33
N LYS A 359 5.57 25.84 24.33
CA LYS A 359 6.61 26.66 24.98
C LYS A 359 6.79 28.05 24.36
N LYS A 360 6.28 28.33 23.15
CA LYS A 360 6.26 29.69 22.58
C LYS A 360 5.31 30.62 23.32
N VAL A 361 4.32 30.09 24.05
CA VAL A 361 3.49 30.91 24.94
C VAL A 361 4.35 31.32 26.14
N PRO A 362 4.59 32.62 26.37
CA PRO A 362 5.49 33.07 27.44
C PRO A 362 5.08 32.56 28.83
N LEU A 363 3.78 32.36 29.05
CA LEU A 363 3.27 31.80 30.28
C LEU A 363 3.65 30.33 30.45
N PHE A 364 3.50 29.51 29.40
CA PHE A 364 3.79 28.07 29.46
C PHE A 364 5.28 27.79 29.53
N HIS A 365 6.13 28.67 28.98
CA HIS A 365 7.58 28.57 29.11
C HIS A 365 8.06 28.51 30.58
N CYS A 366 7.33 29.16 31.49
CA CYS A 366 7.66 29.22 32.91
C CYS A 366 7.09 28.05 33.74
N LEU A 367 6.37 27.11 33.12
CA LEU A 367 5.75 25.99 33.82
C LEU A 367 6.68 24.77 33.88
N ASP A 368 6.51 23.98 34.94
CA ASP A 368 7.24 22.72 35.12
C ASP A 368 6.84 21.69 34.05
N ASP A 369 7.74 20.76 33.72
CA ASP A 369 7.51 19.74 32.68
C ASP A 369 6.25 18.89 32.94
N LEU A 370 5.92 18.60 34.20
CA LEU A 370 4.70 17.89 34.59
C LEU A 370 3.42 18.60 34.11
N ILE A 371 3.38 19.93 34.18
CA ILE A 371 2.22 20.73 33.75
C ILE A 371 2.21 20.79 32.22
N LEU A 372 3.38 20.96 31.60
CA LEU A 372 3.51 20.92 30.14
C LEU A 372 3.05 19.58 29.56
N ASP A 373 3.37 18.45 30.19
CA ASP A 373 2.87 17.13 29.81
C ASP A 373 1.35 17.06 29.84
N ASN A 374 0.75 17.59 30.90
CA ASN A 374 -0.71 17.64 31.03
C ASN A 374 -1.39 18.54 30.00
N ILE A 375 -0.73 19.60 29.56
CA ILE A 375 -1.18 20.45 28.45
C ILE A 375 -1.05 19.68 27.13
N CYS A 376 0.13 19.10 26.86
CA CYS A 376 0.41 18.36 25.62
C CYS A 376 -0.58 17.21 25.40
N ASP A 377 -0.96 16.48 26.46
CA ASP A 377 -1.89 15.36 26.33
C ASP A 377 -3.33 15.79 25.98
N ARG A 378 -3.73 17.02 26.34
CA ARG A 378 -5.10 17.55 26.10
C ARG A 378 -5.24 18.32 24.80
N VAL A 379 -4.13 18.61 24.13
CA VAL A 379 -4.13 19.28 22.84
C VAL A 379 -4.63 18.35 21.72
N LYS A 380 -5.45 18.89 20.82
CA LYS A 380 -6.04 18.16 19.68
C LYS A 380 -5.58 18.76 18.35
N PRO A 381 -5.26 17.97 17.33
CA PRO A 381 -4.95 18.49 16.00
C PRO A 381 -6.22 19.10 15.36
N LEU A 382 -6.04 20.19 14.64
CA LEU A 382 -7.08 20.97 13.96
C LEU A 382 -6.61 21.35 12.55
N ILE A 383 -7.55 21.36 11.61
CA ILE A 383 -7.29 21.76 10.23
C ILE A 383 -8.32 22.79 9.82
N TYR A 384 -7.83 23.89 9.26
CA TYR A 384 -8.66 24.96 8.72
C TYR A 384 -8.34 25.19 7.25
N CYS A 385 -9.39 25.42 6.47
CA CYS A 385 -9.26 25.71 5.04
C CYS A 385 -8.94 27.17 4.79
N LYS A 386 -8.44 27.44 3.60
CA LYS A 386 -8.26 28.81 3.13
C LYS A 386 -9.59 29.57 3.17
N ASP A 387 -9.53 30.85 3.54
CA ASP A 387 -10.64 31.79 3.69
C ASP A 387 -11.66 31.43 4.78
N GLU A 388 -11.39 30.37 5.57
CA GLU A 388 -12.23 29.98 6.68
C GLU A 388 -11.99 30.90 7.89
N LYS A 389 -13.09 31.34 8.51
CA LYS A 389 -13.05 32.18 9.72
C LYS A 389 -12.98 31.28 10.94
N ILE A 390 -11.86 31.34 11.67
CA ILE A 390 -11.65 30.53 12.89
C ILE A 390 -12.50 31.08 14.04
N LEU A 391 -12.42 32.40 14.25
CA LEU A 391 -13.14 33.15 15.29
C LEU A 391 -13.54 34.50 14.71
N ARG A 392 -14.68 35.04 15.12
CA ARG A 392 -15.06 36.43 14.82
C ARG A 392 -14.89 37.28 16.06
N GLU A 393 -14.59 38.55 15.85
CA GLU A 393 -14.56 39.53 16.93
C GLU A 393 -15.90 39.53 17.68
N GLY A 394 -15.85 39.43 19.01
CA GLY A 394 -17.03 39.32 19.86
C GLY A 394 -17.51 37.89 20.13
N ASP A 395 -17.12 36.89 19.33
CA ASP A 395 -17.51 35.49 19.56
C ASP A 395 -16.85 34.93 20.84
N PRO A 396 -17.52 34.03 21.58
CA PRO A 396 -16.91 33.39 22.75
C PRO A 396 -15.71 32.52 22.34
N VAL A 397 -14.56 32.78 22.95
CA VAL A 397 -13.33 32.01 22.70
C VAL A 397 -13.45 30.63 23.35
N GLN A 398 -13.54 29.57 22.56
CA GLN A 398 -13.73 28.20 23.06
C GLN A 398 -12.43 27.43 23.26
N ARG A 399 -11.35 27.84 22.58
CA ARG A 399 -10.06 27.16 22.61
C ARG A 399 -8.92 28.10 22.26
N MET A 400 -7.75 27.82 22.82
CA MET A 400 -6.49 28.38 22.33
C MET A 400 -6.05 27.58 21.11
N VAL A 401 -5.56 28.25 20.06
CA VAL A 401 -5.10 27.59 18.84
C VAL A 401 -3.65 27.96 18.57
N PHE A 402 -2.79 26.96 18.43
CA PHE A 402 -1.35 27.07 18.14
C PHE A 402 -1.11 26.73 16.68
N ILE A 403 -0.54 27.66 15.92
CA ILE A 403 -0.34 27.50 14.47
C ILE A 403 0.89 26.64 14.22
N VAL A 404 0.72 25.49 13.58
CA VAL A 404 1.82 24.61 13.17
C VAL A 404 2.31 25.00 11.77
N ARG A 405 1.36 25.16 10.84
CA ARG A 405 1.60 25.54 9.44
C ARG A 405 0.47 26.43 8.94
N GLY A 406 0.77 27.25 7.94
CA GLY A 406 -0.17 28.22 7.35
C GLY A 406 -0.08 29.59 8.01
N ARG A 407 -0.88 30.53 7.50
CA ARG A 407 -0.92 31.92 7.96
C ARG A 407 -2.35 32.35 8.22
N ILE A 408 -2.56 33.07 9.31
CA ILE A 408 -3.87 33.56 9.73
C ILE A 408 -3.84 35.09 9.75
N LYS A 409 -4.80 35.72 9.09
CA LYS A 409 -5.03 37.17 9.18
C LYS A 409 -5.92 37.49 10.37
N SER A 410 -5.46 38.36 11.25
CA SER A 410 -6.25 38.98 12.31
C SER A 410 -6.80 40.32 11.83
N ASN A 411 -8.09 40.56 12.01
CA ASN A 411 -8.75 41.85 11.73
C ASN A 411 -9.46 42.32 13.00
N GLN A 412 -9.04 43.46 13.54
CA GLN A 412 -9.67 44.09 14.69
C GLN A 412 -10.33 45.40 14.26
N ASN A 413 -11.60 45.61 14.61
CA ASN A 413 -12.28 46.86 14.34
C ASN A 413 -11.92 47.91 15.39
N LEU A 414 -11.31 49.02 14.96
CA LEU A 414 -11.02 50.17 15.79
C LEU A 414 -12.09 51.26 15.61
N SER A 415 -12.11 52.22 16.52
CA SER A 415 -12.98 53.40 16.41
C SER A 415 -12.77 54.14 15.08
N LYS A 416 -13.83 54.78 14.55
CA LYS A 416 -13.89 55.45 13.24
C LYS A 416 -13.88 54.52 12.01
N GLY A 417 -14.13 53.21 12.19
CA GLY A 417 -14.15 52.27 11.07
C GLY A 417 -12.76 51.94 10.51
N MET A 418 -11.69 52.28 11.24
CA MET A 418 -10.35 51.80 10.95
C MET A 418 -10.25 50.32 11.33
N ILE A 419 -9.60 49.51 10.50
CA ILE A 419 -9.40 48.08 10.77
C ILE A 419 -7.90 47.86 10.95
N ALA A 420 -7.48 47.40 12.13
CA ALA A 420 -6.12 46.94 12.33
C ALA A 420 -6.02 45.52 11.80
N THR A 421 -5.06 45.29 10.92
CA THR A 421 -4.82 43.96 10.34
C THR A 421 -3.43 43.49 10.71
N ASP A 422 -3.33 42.25 11.17
CA ASP A 422 -2.06 41.58 11.46
C ASP A 422 -2.02 40.19 10.83
N ILE A 423 -0.82 39.64 10.60
CA ILE A 423 -0.64 38.30 10.04
C ILE A 423 0.11 37.44 11.06
N LEU A 424 -0.58 36.42 11.55
CA LEU A 424 -0.02 35.41 12.43
C LEU A 424 0.70 34.34 11.60
N GLU A 425 1.98 34.18 11.89
CA GLU A 425 2.87 33.21 11.27
C GLU A 425 2.94 31.88 12.05
N PRO A 426 3.50 30.81 11.46
CA PRO A 426 3.72 29.55 12.15
C PRO A 426 4.45 29.71 13.49
N GLY A 427 3.88 29.12 14.54
CA GLY A 427 4.33 29.25 15.92
C GLY A 427 3.67 30.37 16.72
N ALA A 428 2.91 31.26 16.08
CA ALA A 428 2.01 32.15 16.79
C ALA A 428 0.79 31.36 17.30
N PHE A 429 0.00 32.00 18.18
CA PHE A 429 -1.19 31.43 18.76
C PHE A 429 -2.30 32.47 18.87
N LEU A 430 -3.54 32.00 19.02
CA LEU A 430 -4.73 32.83 19.25
C LEU A 430 -5.54 32.29 20.43
N GLY A 431 -6.43 33.13 20.98
CA GLY A 431 -7.24 32.78 22.16
C GLY A 431 -6.54 33.04 23.49
N ASP A 432 -5.56 33.95 23.53
CA ASP A 432 -4.82 34.31 24.75
C ASP A 432 -5.71 34.87 25.86
N GLU A 433 -6.91 35.35 25.50
CA GLU A 433 -7.95 35.79 26.42
C GLU A 433 -8.32 34.69 27.44
N LEU A 434 -8.25 33.42 27.04
CA LEU A 434 -8.52 32.27 27.91
C LEU A 434 -7.53 32.15 29.08
N LEU A 435 -6.28 32.59 28.90
CA LEU A 435 -5.29 32.55 29.98
C LEU A 435 -5.73 33.46 31.13
N SER A 436 -6.18 34.68 30.82
CA SER A 436 -6.70 35.62 31.81
C SER A 436 -8.01 35.15 32.45
N TRP A 437 -8.86 34.47 31.66
CA TRP A 437 -10.15 33.97 32.11
C TRP A 437 -10.00 32.81 33.12
N CYS A 438 -9.15 31.83 32.84
CA CYS A 438 -8.94 30.69 33.74
C CYS A 438 -8.37 31.11 35.11
N LEU A 439 -7.54 32.15 35.12
CA LEU A 439 -6.91 32.65 36.34
C LEU A 439 -7.79 33.63 37.13
N ARG A 440 -8.95 34.03 36.58
CA ARG A 440 -9.83 35.03 37.19
C ARG A 440 -10.44 34.59 38.51
N ARG A 441 -10.45 35.49 39.50
CA ARG A 441 -11.12 35.36 40.80
C ARG A 441 -11.96 36.62 41.11
N PRO A 442 -13.21 36.50 41.59
CA PRO A 442 -14.04 35.27 41.56
C PRO A 442 -14.23 34.79 40.12
N PHE A 443 -14.32 33.47 39.95
CA PHE A 443 -14.39 32.87 38.63
C PHE A 443 -15.74 33.17 37.95
N ILE A 444 -15.71 33.48 36.65
CA ILE A 444 -16.91 33.70 35.84
C ILE A 444 -16.99 32.63 34.77
N HIS A 445 -18.05 31.83 34.78
CA HIS A 445 -18.24 30.73 33.83
C HIS A 445 -18.39 31.18 32.37
N ARG A 446 -18.75 32.43 32.12
CA ARG A 446 -18.88 32.98 30.78
C ARG A 446 -17.50 33.12 30.12
N LEU A 447 -17.35 32.52 28.94
CA LEU A 447 -16.15 32.61 28.13
C LEU A 447 -15.87 34.06 27.69
N PRO A 448 -14.59 34.46 27.57
CA PRO A 448 -14.22 35.77 27.07
C PRO A 448 -14.59 35.91 25.59
N ALA A 449 -14.88 37.14 25.17
CA ALA A 449 -15.11 37.46 23.78
C ALA A 449 -13.77 37.62 23.03
N SER A 450 -13.73 37.15 21.78
CA SER A 450 -12.56 37.28 20.90
C SER A 450 -12.27 38.75 20.61
N SER A 451 -11.02 39.16 20.76
CA SER A 451 -10.55 40.53 20.51
C SER A 451 -10.51 40.91 19.02
N ALA A 452 -10.46 39.93 18.12
CA ALA A 452 -10.37 40.13 16.69
C ALA A 452 -11.05 39.01 15.89
N THR A 453 -11.24 39.24 14.60
CA THR A 453 -11.67 38.23 13.63
C THR A 453 -10.46 37.58 12.97
N PHE A 454 -10.35 36.26 13.07
CA PHE A 454 -9.24 35.47 12.54
C PHE A 454 -9.66 34.69 11.29
N ILE A 455 -8.96 34.89 10.18
CA ILE A 455 -9.27 34.31 8.86
C ILE A 455 -8.03 33.61 8.32
N CYS A 456 -8.16 32.36 7.88
CA CYS A 456 -7.05 31.62 7.27
C CYS A 456 -6.72 32.16 5.88
N LEU A 457 -5.46 32.51 5.62
CA LEU A 457 -5.00 32.89 4.29
C LEU A 457 -4.66 31.67 3.42
N GLU A 458 -4.30 30.56 4.08
CA GLU A 458 -3.84 29.30 3.50
C GLU A 458 -4.43 28.11 4.28
N SER A 459 -4.19 26.89 3.78
CA SER A 459 -4.40 25.69 4.60
C SER A 459 -3.65 25.82 5.90
N THR A 460 -4.35 25.79 7.02
CA THR A 460 -3.74 25.97 8.32
C THR A 460 -3.88 24.69 9.14
N GLU A 461 -2.75 24.11 9.50
CA GLU A 461 -2.66 23.02 10.48
C GLU A 461 -2.35 23.65 11.83
N ALA A 462 -3.11 23.26 12.83
CA ALA A 462 -2.99 23.84 14.16
C ALA A 462 -3.26 22.81 15.25
N PHE A 463 -2.87 23.17 16.45
CA PHE A 463 -3.20 22.44 17.67
C PHE A 463 -4.17 23.27 18.50
N GLY A 464 -5.24 22.65 19.00
CA GLY A 464 -6.24 23.30 19.85
C GLY A 464 -6.18 22.81 21.29
N LEU A 465 -6.21 23.73 22.25
CA LEU A 465 -6.43 23.46 23.67
C LEU A 465 -7.78 24.05 24.08
N ASP A 466 -8.76 23.19 24.39
CA ASP A 466 -10.10 23.63 24.74
C ASP A 466 -10.11 24.38 26.09
N ALA A 467 -11.01 25.36 26.23
CA ALA A 467 -11.08 26.24 27.41
C ALA A 467 -11.29 25.45 28.72
N TYR A 468 -12.11 24.40 28.70
CA TYR A 468 -12.36 23.55 29.86
C TYR A 468 -11.14 22.70 30.25
N ASP A 469 -10.36 22.25 29.27
CA ASP A 469 -9.11 21.51 29.51
C ASP A 469 -8.06 22.44 30.12
N LEU A 470 -7.91 23.65 29.59
CA LEU A 470 -7.05 24.67 30.18
C LEU A 470 -7.49 25.00 31.61
N ARG A 471 -8.80 25.18 31.85
CA ARG A 471 -9.36 25.43 33.18
C ARG A 471 -8.98 24.30 34.14
N TYR A 472 -9.23 23.05 33.77
CA TYR A 472 -8.88 21.88 34.58
C TYR A 472 -7.41 21.93 35.00
N ILE A 473 -6.49 22.20 34.07
CA ILE A 473 -5.05 22.29 34.35
C ILE A 473 -4.76 23.44 35.34
N THR A 474 -5.34 24.62 35.11
CA THR A 474 -5.11 25.77 35.99
C THR A 474 -5.70 25.61 37.39
N GLU A 475 -6.80 24.87 37.54
CA GLU A 475 -7.41 24.54 38.82
C GLU A 475 -6.63 23.43 39.54
N HIS A 476 -6.22 22.39 38.83
CA HIS A 476 -5.47 21.26 39.39
C HIS A 476 -4.07 21.69 39.86
N PHE A 477 -3.37 22.53 39.09
CA PHE A 477 -2.04 23.05 39.42
C PHE A 477 -2.08 24.47 39.98
N ARG A 478 -3.16 24.83 40.69
CA ARG A 478 -3.42 26.20 41.19
C ARG A 478 -2.23 26.83 41.91
N TYR A 479 -1.46 26.04 42.66
CA TYR A 479 -0.29 26.52 43.41
C TYR A 479 0.78 27.18 42.52
N LYS A 480 1.01 26.68 41.29
CA LYS A 480 1.94 27.31 40.34
C LYS A 480 1.34 28.54 39.68
N PHE A 481 0.05 28.47 39.32
CA PHE A 481 -0.64 29.57 38.66
C PHE A 481 -0.96 30.76 39.58
N ALA A 482 -0.93 30.56 40.91
CA ALA A 482 -1.08 31.61 41.90
C ALA A 482 0.20 32.44 42.13
N ASN A 483 1.35 32.02 41.59
CA ASN A 483 2.63 32.70 41.76
C ASN A 483 2.62 34.11 41.14
N ASP A 484 2.99 35.12 41.92
CA ASP A 484 3.06 36.52 41.47
C ASP A 484 3.97 36.73 40.26
N LYS A 485 5.05 35.94 40.14
CA LYS A 485 5.91 36.00 38.95
C LYS A 485 5.13 35.65 37.69
N LEU A 486 4.32 34.59 37.74
CA LEU A 486 3.51 34.14 36.60
C LEU A 486 2.37 35.12 36.32
N LYS A 487 1.73 35.66 37.36
CA LYS A 487 0.73 36.73 37.23
C LYS A 487 1.30 37.96 36.52
N ARG A 488 2.52 38.39 36.87
CA ARG A 488 3.22 39.50 36.20
C ARG A 488 3.52 39.19 34.74
N THR A 489 4.02 37.98 34.44
CA THR A 489 4.26 37.55 33.05
C THR A 489 2.96 37.57 32.23
N LEU A 490 1.85 37.09 32.80
CA LEU A 490 0.54 37.15 32.15
C LEU A 490 0.09 38.59 31.89
N ARG A 491 0.17 39.48 32.88
CA ARG A 491 -0.17 40.91 32.72
C ARG A 491 0.71 41.56 31.66
N TYR A 492 2.00 41.25 31.63
CA TYR A 492 2.94 41.82 30.65
C TYR A 492 2.64 41.39 29.22
N HIS A 493 2.30 40.12 29.00
CA HIS A 493 2.07 39.58 27.66
C HIS A 493 0.61 39.69 27.18
N SER A 494 -0.34 39.98 28.07
CA SER A 494 -1.74 40.15 27.71
C SER A 494 -1.94 41.38 26.81
N SER A 495 -2.56 41.17 25.66
CA SER A 495 -2.95 42.21 24.70
C SER A 495 -3.76 43.35 25.36
N ASN A 496 -4.73 42.99 26.21
CA ASN A 496 -5.59 43.93 26.93
C ASN A 496 -4.79 44.84 27.88
N TRP A 497 -3.88 44.27 28.68
CA TRP A 497 -3.04 45.02 29.62
C TRP A 497 -2.03 45.91 28.90
N ARG A 498 -1.42 45.43 27.82
CA ARG A 498 -0.51 46.24 26.99
C ARG A 498 -1.23 47.42 26.35
N THR A 499 -2.45 47.21 25.86
CA THR A 499 -3.29 48.27 25.29
C THR A 499 -3.67 49.29 26.35
N TRP A 500 -4.09 48.84 27.53
CA TRP A 500 -4.38 49.73 28.65
C TRP A 500 -3.16 50.55 29.10
N ALA A 501 -1.99 49.92 29.22
CA ALA A 501 -0.75 50.61 29.57
C ALA A 501 -0.36 51.65 28.52
N ALA A 502 -0.44 51.31 27.23
CA ALA A 502 -0.18 52.24 26.13
C ALA A 502 -1.12 53.45 26.18
N VAL A 503 -2.42 53.24 26.41
CA VAL A 503 -3.40 54.31 26.56
C VAL A 503 -3.05 55.22 27.74
N ASN A 504 -2.73 54.67 28.91
CA ASN A 504 -2.36 55.45 30.09
C ASN A 504 -1.07 56.26 29.90
N ILE A 505 -0.05 55.67 29.27
CA ILE A 505 1.20 56.37 28.92
C ILE A 505 0.91 57.53 27.97
N GLN A 506 0.06 57.32 26.95
CA GLN A 506 -0.36 58.39 26.03
C GLN A 506 -1.07 59.53 26.75
N PHE A 507 -1.94 59.23 27.72
CA PHE A 507 -2.58 60.27 28.56
C PHE A 507 -1.59 61.05 29.39
N ALA A 508 -0.68 60.35 30.09
CA ALA A 508 0.32 60.97 30.94
C ALA A 508 1.23 61.90 30.13
N TRP A 509 1.68 61.44 28.95
CA TRP A 509 2.48 62.23 28.01
C TRP A 509 1.75 63.48 27.53
N ARG A 510 0.48 63.37 27.11
CA ARG A 510 -0.30 64.53 26.66
C ARG A 510 -0.56 65.54 27.78
N ARG A 511 -0.84 65.07 29.01
CA ARG A 511 -0.95 65.94 30.19
C ARG A 511 0.37 66.65 30.49
N HIS A 512 1.50 65.95 30.35
CA HIS A 512 2.82 66.54 30.50
C HIS A 512 3.07 67.62 29.44
N MET A 513 2.84 67.34 28.14
CA MET A 513 2.98 68.32 27.07
C MET A 513 2.09 69.55 27.27
N LYS A 514 0.85 69.39 27.76
CA LYS A 514 -0.05 70.51 28.04
C LYS A 514 0.46 71.41 29.17
N ARG A 515 1.21 70.85 30.13
CA ARG A 515 1.82 71.60 31.25
C ARG A 515 3.14 72.27 30.85
N THR A 516 3.93 71.66 29.97
CA THR A 516 5.26 72.17 29.59
C THR A 516 5.25 73.10 28.38
N ARG A 517 4.26 73.03 27.49
CA ARG A 517 4.12 73.92 26.32
C ARG A 517 3.09 75.03 26.55
N GLY A 518 3.28 75.87 27.59
CA GLY A 518 2.33 76.89 28.03
C GLY A 518 1.52 77.58 26.92
N SER A 519 0.21 77.70 27.14
CA SER A 519 -0.82 78.42 26.36
C SER A 519 -0.36 79.00 25.01
N VAL A 520 -0.21 78.16 23.99
CA VAL A 520 -0.29 78.64 22.61
C VAL A 520 -1.75 78.55 22.18
N THR A 521 -2.23 79.72 21.77
CA THR A 521 -3.54 80.11 21.26
C THR A 521 -4.33 79.00 20.56
N HIS A 522 -5.62 78.95 20.88
CA HIS A 522 -6.67 78.13 20.29
C HIS A 522 -6.46 77.84 18.79
N VAL A 523 -6.15 76.57 18.48
CA VAL A 523 -6.61 75.92 17.25
C VAL A 523 -7.49 74.76 17.69
N THR A 524 -8.72 74.75 17.17
CA THR A 524 -9.83 73.84 17.45
C THR A 524 -9.47 72.37 17.25
N THR A 525 -8.80 71.74 18.21
CA THR A 525 -8.67 70.27 18.32
C THR A 525 -9.71 69.69 19.28
N GLY A 526 -10.99 70.03 19.08
CA GLY A 526 -12.09 69.61 19.95
C GLY A 526 -12.46 68.12 19.90
N ASP A 527 -12.06 67.40 18.84
CA ASP A 527 -12.48 66.02 18.59
C ASP A 527 -11.48 64.97 19.13
N GLY A 528 -10.18 65.26 19.07
CA GLY A 528 -9.14 64.33 19.55
C GLY A 528 -9.10 64.20 21.08
N ASP A 529 -9.27 65.31 21.79
CA ASP A 529 -9.25 65.34 23.25
C ASP A 529 -10.55 64.80 23.85
N LYS A 530 -11.72 65.10 23.27
CA LYS A 530 -13.00 64.46 23.67
C LYS A 530 -12.99 62.95 23.43
N ARG A 531 -12.40 62.47 22.34
CA ARG A 531 -12.24 61.03 22.07
C ARG A 531 -11.27 60.38 23.02
N LEU A 532 -10.15 61.02 23.35
CA LEU A 532 -9.32 60.53 24.43
C LEU A 532 -10.15 60.51 25.71
N PHE A 533 -10.81 61.58 26.14
CA PHE A 533 -11.67 61.55 27.33
C PHE A 533 -12.76 60.48 27.29
N GLN A 534 -13.31 60.10 26.13
CA GLN A 534 -14.21 58.94 25.97
C GLN A 534 -13.49 57.59 26.07
N PHE A 535 -12.29 57.44 25.47
CA PHE A 535 -11.44 56.27 25.66
C PHE A 535 -10.92 56.18 27.10
N ALA A 536 -10.66 57.30 27.75
CA ALA A 536 -10.37 57.40 29.17
C ALA A 536 -11.62 57.04 29.98
N ALA A 537 -12.81 57.50 29.62
CA ALA A 537 -14.03 57.07 30.28
C ALA A 537 -14.32 55.57 30.06
N MET A 538 -13.86 54.97 28.97
CA MET A 538 -14.03 53.54 28.66
C MET A 538 -12.92 52.64 29.26
N PHE A 539 -11.66 53.12 29.33
CA PHE A 539 -10.48 52.39 29.81
C PHE A 539 -9.99 52.82 31.22
N LEU A 540 -10.41 53.98 31.74
CA LEU A 540 -10.22 54.41 33.14
C LEU A 540 -11.44 54.06 34.01
N SER A 541 -12.65 53.91 33.46
CA SER A 541 -13.75 53.29 34.23
C SER A 541 -13.55 51.78 34.40
N ILE A 542 -12.73 51.17 33.55
CA ILE A 542 -12.36 49.76 33.61
C ILE A 542 -10.83 49.69 33.54
N ARG A 543 -10.14 49.82 34.69
CA ARG A 543 -8.90 49.04 34.91
C ARG A 543 -9.24 47.65 34.34
N PRO A 544 -8.49 47.08 33.36
CA PRO A 544 -8.76 45.73 32.85
C PRO A 544 -8.93 44.92 34.10
N HIS A 545 -10.16 44.45 34.36
CA HIS A 545 -10.54 44.06 35.71
C HIS A 545 -9.43 43.16 36.22
N ASP A 546 -8.80 43.55 37.33
CA ASP A 546 -7.64 42.83 37.81
C ASP A 546 -8.16 41.53 38.41
N HIS A 547 -8.36 40.57 37.54
CA HIS A 547 -8.93 39.27 37.80
C HIS A 547 -8.03 38.42 38.69
N LEU A 548 -6.84 38.93 39.00
CA LEU A 548 -5.77 38.26 39.72
C LEU A 548 -5.53 38.84 41.13
N ASP A 549 -6.16 39.97 41.45
CA ASP A 549 -6.13 40.60 42.77
C ASP A 549 -7.31 40.11 43.63
#